data_AF-A0A9R1V6X0-F1
#
_entry.id   AF-A0A9R1V6X0-F1
#
_cell.length_a   1.000
_cell.length_b   1.000
_cell.length_c   1.000
_cell.angle_alpha   90.00
_cell.angle_beta   90.00
_cell.angle_gamma   90.00
#
_symmetry.space_group_name_H-M   'P 1'
#
loop_
_entity.id
_entity.type
_entity.pdbx_description
1 polymer ?
#
loop_
_entity_poly.entity_id
_entity_poly.type
_entity_poly.pdbx_seq_one_letter_code
_entity_poly.pdbx_strand_id
1 'polypeptide(L)'
;MHTQVLPEFNQLCNSTYSMLESAIKFQDAFDLLEEQDSKYRSELLSLKGLPNEKDYEHVRYMLPLLRGFYTYTLYISGSLYVTNNNYFHEVFGIGAMIKKR
;
A
#
# COMPACT_ATOMS: atom_id res chain seq x y z
N MET A 1 13.89 13.69 -15.68
CA MET A 1 14.55 12.69 -14.81
C MET A 1 13.48 11.72 -14.37
N HIS A 2 13.44 10.52 -14.98
CA HIS A 2 12.52 9.46 -14.60
C HIS A 2 13.01 8.89 -13.26
N THR A 3 12.38 9.29 -12.16
CA THR A 3 12.61 8.63 -10.88
C THR A 3 11.99 7.24 -10.98
N GLN A 4 12.79 6.23 -11.31
CA GLN A 4 12.40 4.84 -11.14
C GLN A 4 12.27 4.59 -9.64
N VAL A 5 11.05 4.73 -9.13
CA VAL A 5 10.70 4.24 -7.79
C VAL A 5 10.81 2.72 -7.86
N LEU A 6 11.59 2.11 -6.95
CA LEU A 6 11.91 0.68 -6.97
C LEU A 6 10.60 -0.16 -7.02
N PRO A 7 10.34 -0.92 -8.10
CA PRO A 7 9.07 -1.65 -8.28
C PRO A 7 8.77 -2.63 -7.14
N GLU A 8 9.81 -3.25 -6.60
CA GLU A 8 9.73 -4.23 -5.52
C GLU A 8 9.28 -3.61 -4.19
N PHE A 9 9.74 -2.39 -3.88
CA PHE A 9 9.36 -1.67 -2.66
C PHE A 9 7.86 -1.36 -2.66
N ASN A 10 7.33 -0.91 -3.79
CA ASN A 10 5.90 -0.61 -3.94
C ASN A 10 5.03 -1.87 -3.81
N GLN A 11 5.44 -2.99 -4.43
CA GLN A 11 4.69 -4.24 -4.32
C GLN A 11 4.67 -4.79 -2.88
N LEU A 12 5.80 -4.68 -2.17
CA LEU A 12 5.92 -5.06 -0.76
C LEU A 12 5.05 -4.18 0.15
N CYS A 13 5.08 -2.86 -0.05
CA CYS A 13 4.25 -1.94 0.72
C CYS A 13 2.76 -2.21 0.51
N ASN A 14 2.34 -2.56 -0.71
CA ASN A 14 0.95 -2.85 -1.02
C ASN A 14 0.45 -4.13 -0.35
N SER A 15 1.20 -5.23 -0.44
CA SER A 15 0.81 -6.49 0.20
C SER A 15 0.83 -6.38 1.73
N THR A 16 1.85 -5.71 2.28
CA THR A 16 1.97 -5.49 3.72
C THR A 16 0.85 -4.60 4.24
N TYR A 17 0.49 -3.53 3.53
CA TYR A 17 -0.64 -2.67 3.87
C TYR A 17 -1.95 -3.47 3.97
N SER A 18 -2.30 -4.22 2.93
CA SER A 18 -3.56 -4.99 2.90
C SER A 18 -3.61 -6.07 3.98
N MET A 19 -2.49 -6.73 4.26
CA MET A 19 -2.38 -7.71 5.34
C MET A 19 -2.63 -7.05 6.71
N LEU A 20 -1.93 -5.95 7.00
CA LEU A 20 -2.03 -5.26 8.29
C LEU A 20 -3.39 -4.60 8.50
N GLU A 21 -3.98 -4.05 7.44
CA GLU A 21 -5.34 -3.50 7.45
C GLU A 21 -6.36 -4.58 7.81
N SER A 22 -6.22 -5.78 7.23
CA SER A 22 -7.06 -6.93 7.56
C SER A 22 -6.83 -7.43 8.99
N ALA A 23 -5.57 -7.48 9.44
CA ALA A 23 -5.22 -7.92 10.79
C ALA A 23 -5.85 -7.03 11.88
N ILE A 24 -5.88 -5.71 11.66
CA ILE A 24 -6.56 -4.76 12.56
C ILE A 24 -8.07 -4.93 12.50
N LYS A 25 -8.64 -5.06 11.30
CA LYS A 25 -10.09 -5.20 11.12
C LYS A 25 -10.66 -6.45 11.80
N PHE A 26 -9.87 -7.52 11.85
CA PHE A 26 -10.29 -8.82 12.36
C PHE A 26 -9.59 -9.21 13.67
N GLN A 27 -9.09 -8.23 14.44
CA GLN A 27 -8.40 -8.48 15.72
C GLN A 27 -9.22 -9.40 16.64
N ASP A 28 -10.48 -9.03 16.92
CA ASP A 28 -11.37 -9.84 17.78
C ASP A 28 -11.57 -11.29 17.27
N ALA A 29 -11.53 -11.49 15.96
CA ALA A 29 -11.66 -12.82 15.37
C ALA A 29 -10.39 -13.65 15.56
N PHE A 30 -9.21 -13.02 15.56
CA PHE A 30 -7.95 -13.69 15.89
C PHE A 30 -7.87 -14.02 17.39
N ASP A 31 -8.36 -13.13 18.26
CA ASP A 31 -8.44 -13.40 19.69
C ASP A 31 -9.35 -14.60 19.97
N LEU A 32 -10.52 -14.66 19.33
CA LEU A 32 -11.42 -15.82 19.42
C LEU A 32 -10.77 -17.10 18.87
N LEU A 33 -10.01 -16.99 17.78
CA LEU A 33 -9.29 -18.13 17.19
C LEU A 33 -8.20 -18.65 18.12
N GLU A 34 -7.50 -17.77 18.84
CA GLU A 34 -6.54 -18.15 19.89
C GLU A 34 -7.21 -18.97 21.00
N GLU A 35 -8.43 -18.60 21.40
CA GLU A 35 -9.19 -19.30 22.44
C GLU A 35 -9.72 -20.65 21.95
N GLN A 36 -10.18 -20.73 20.70
CA GLN A 36 -10.86 -21.91 20.17
C GLN A 36 -9.92 -22.95 19.57
N ASP A 37 -8.81 -22.54 18.97
CA ASP A 37 -7.89 -23.43 18.26
C ASP A 37 -6.53 -23.54 18.97
N SER A 38 -6.40 -24.59 19.78
CA SER A 38 -5.14 -24.91 20.47
C SER A 38 -3.94 -25.13 19.53
N LYS A 39 -4.18 -25.57 18.29
CA LYS A 39 -3.13 -25.75 17.29
C LYS A 39 -2.67 -24.38 16.78
N TYR A 40 -3.59 -23.48 16.46
CA TYR A 40 -3.27 -22.09 16.11
C TYR A 40 -2.42 -21.42 17.19
N ARG A 41 -2.85 -21.51 18.46
CA ARG A 41 -2.11 -20.98 19.62
C ARG A 41 -0.70 -21.57 19.71
N SER A 42 -0.58 -22.90 19.66
CA SER A 42 0.72 -23.58 19.82
C SER A 42 1.70 -23.30 18.69
N GLU A 43 1.22 -23.22 17.44
CA GLU A 43 2.05 -22.86 16.28
C GLU A 43 2.60 -21.44 16.41
N LEU A 44 1.77 -20.46 16.79
CA LEU A 44 2.23 -19.08 16.97
C LEU A 44 3.20 -18.91 18.14
N LEU A 45 2.97 -19.61 19.26
CA LEU A 45 3.89 -19.64 20.39
C LEU A 45 5.25 -20.25 20.02
N SER A 46 5.29 -21.20 19.08
CA SER A 46 6.54 -21.80 18.60
C SER A 46 7.37 -20.89 17.68
N LEU A 47 6.74 -19.85 17.11
CA LEU A 47 7.36 -18.89 16.20
C LEU A 47 7.88 -17.67 16.98
N LYS A 48 7.07 -16.60 17.06
CA LYS A 48 7.40 -15.33 17.72
C LYS A 48 6.40 -14.96 18.82
N GLY A 49 5.41 -15.81 19.08
CA GLY A 49 4.32 -15.51 19.99
C GLY A 49 3.09 -14.94 19.28
N LEU A 50 2.03 -14.76 20.07
CA LEU A 50 0.80 -14.13 19.62
C LEU A 50 0.94 -12.60 19.63
N PRO A 51 0.29 -11.91 18.68
CA PRO A 51 0.21 -10.46 18.72
C PRO A 51 -0.41 -10.00 20.04
N ASN A 52 0.20 -9.01 20.68
CA ASN A 52 -0.39 -8.35 21.85
C ASN A 52 -0.86 -6.94 21.49
N GLU A 53 -1.56 -6.28 22.41
CA GLU A 53 -2.12 -4.95 22.15
C GLU A 53 -1.07 -3.90 21.76
N LYS A 54 0.18 -4.01 22.22
CA LYS A 54 1.25 -3.11 21.79
C LYS A 54 1.60 -3.34 20.32
N ASP A 55 1.58 -4.58 19.84
CA ASP A 55 1.84 -4.88 18.43
C ASP A 55 0.73 -4.28 17.55
N TYR A 56 -0.54 -4.42 17.97
CA TYR A 56 -1.67 -3.80 17.29
C TYR A 56 -1.58 -2.27 17.28
N GLU A 57 -1.21 -1.64 18.41
CA GLU A 57 -0.96 -0.20 18.47
C GLU A 57 0.13 0.24 17.48
N HIS A 58 1.27 -0.46 17.43
CA HIS A 58 2.32 -0.15 16.45
C HIS A 58 1.78 -0.25 15.01
N VAL A 59 0.98 -1.27 14.70
CA VAL A 59 0.36 -1.42 13.38
C VAL A 59 -0.59 -0.26 13.08
N ARG A 60 -1.40 0.20 14.04
CA ARG A 60 -2.27 1.39 13.89
C ARG A 60 -1.45 2.65 13.59
N TYR A 61 -0.28 2.82 14.20
CA TYR A 61 0.63 3.93 13.88
C TYR A 61 1.30 3.81 12.51
N MET A 62 1.63 2.59 12.06
CA MET A 62 2.30 2.37 10.77
C MET A 62 1.35 2.40 9.57
N LEU A 63 0.08 2.02 9.76
CA LEU A 63 -0.93 1.94 8.70
C LEU A 63 -1.08 3.23 7.87
N PRO A 64 -1.17 4.44 8.46
CA PRO A 64 -1.23 5.69 7.70
C PRO A 64 -0.02 5.94 6.80
N LEU A 65 1.18 5.57 7.25
CA LEU A 65 2.40 5.70 6.45
C LEU A 65 2.34 4.78 5.23
N LEU A 66 2.00 3.51 5.46
CA LEU A 66 1.85 2.50 4.40
C LEU A 66 0.73 2.86 3.41
N ARG A 67 -0.38 3.42 3.91
CA ARG A 67 -1.47 3.91 3.06
C ARG A 67 -1.03 5.04 2.13
N GLY A 68 -0.16 5.93 2.60
CA GLY A 68 0.44 6.99 1.78
C GLY A 68 1.19 6.42 0.57
N PHE A 69 2.06 5.43 0.81
CA PHE A 69 2.79 4.74 -0.25
C PHE A 69 1.88 3.94 -1.19
N TYR A 70 0.86 3.26 -0.65
CA TYR A 70 -0.14 2.54 -1.43
C TYR A 70 -0.90 3.49 -2.38
N THR A 71 -1.40 4.61 -1.85
CA THR A 71 -2.18 5.59 -2.62
C THR A 71 -1.33 6.26 -3.71
N TYR A 72 -0.08 6.60 -3.40
CA TYR A 72 0.85 7.17 -4.36
C TYR A 72 1.21 6.17 -5.47
N THR A 73 1.41 4.90 -5.11
CA THR A 73 1.63 3.82 -6.09
C THR A 73 0.40 3.62 -6.98
N LEU A 74 -0.80 3.59 -6.40
CA LEU A 74 -2.05 3.48 -7.14
C LEU A 74 -2.22 4.64 -8.11
N TYR A 75 -1.94 5.87 -7.66
CA TYR A 75 -1.97 7.07 -8.50
C TYR A 75 -0.99 6.98 -9.68
N ILE A 76 0.26 6.58 -9.44
CA ILE A 76 1.25 6.39 -10.51
C ILE A 76 0.79 5.29 -11.48
N SER A 77 0.37 4.13 -10.97
CA SER A 77 -0.10 3.02 -11.81
C SER A 77 -1.35 3.33 -12.64
N GLY A 78 -2.27 4.16 -12.11
CA GLY A 78 -3.48 4.61 -12.81
C GLY A 78 -3.21 5.76 -13.79
N SER A 79 -2.32 6.69 -13.44
CA SER A 79 -1.88 7.79 -14.32
C SER A 79 -1.02 7.32 -15.49
N LEU A 80 -0.35 6.17 -15.37
CA LEU A 80 0.33 5.50 -16.47
C LEU A 80 -0.63 5.07 -17.60
N TYR A 81 -1.95 5.06 -17.36
CA TYR A 81 -2.93 4.60 -18.34
C TYR A 81 -3.83 5.66 -18.99
N VAL A 82 -3.89 6.92 -18.54
CA VAL A 82 -4.63 7.98 -19.26
C VAL A 82 -4.01 9.36 -19.03
N THR A 83 -2.96 9.70 -19.80
CA THR A 83 -2.69 11.10 -20.23
C THR A 83 -1.62 11.20 -21.34
N ASN A 84 -1.20 10.10 -21.99
CA ASN A 84 -0.32 10.25 -23.15
C ASN A 84 -1.02 10.92 -24.36
N ASN A 85 -2.37 10.96 -24.37
CA ASN A 85 -3.11 11.63 -25.44
C ASN A 85 -3.18 13.16 -25.27
N ASN A 86 -3.16 13.68 -24.04
CA ASN A 86 -3.32 15.14 -23.83
C ASN A 86 -2.00 15.91 -23.89
N TYR A 87 -0.88 15.27 -23.53
CA TYR A 87 0.44 15.91 -23.61
C TYR A 87 0.80 16.30 -25.04
N PHE A 88 0.42 15.47 -26.03
CA PHE A 88 0.64 15.79 -27.44
C PHE A 88 -0.14 17.04 -27.86
N HIS A 89 -1.41 17.16 -27.45
CA HIS A 89 -2.24 18.32 -27.80
C HIS A 89 -1.77 19.62 -27.11
N GLU A 90 -1.32 19.55 -25.85
CA GLU A 90 -0.80 20.72 -25.14
C GLU A 90 0.53 21.21 -25.72
N VAL A 91 1.48 20.30 -25.98
CA VAL A 91 2.77 20.64 -26.60
C VAL A 91 2.57 21.19 -28.02
N PHE A 92 1.67 20.57 -28.80
CA PHE A 92 1.37 21.04 -30.15
C PHE A 92 0.65 22.41 -30.13
N GLY A 93 -0.24 22.65 -29.17
CA GLY A 93 -0.91 23.93 -28.98
C GLY A 93 0.09 25.07 -28.68
N ILE A 94 1.06 24.83 -27.81
CA ILE A 94 2.13 25.79 -27.49
C ILE A 94 3.02 26.04 -28.71
N GLY A 95 3.41 24.98 -29.44
CA GLY A 95 4.19 25.12 -30.68
C GLY A 95 3.46 25.92 -31.77
N ALA A 96 2.15 25.71 -31.93
CA ALA A 96 1.32 26.44 -32.88
C ALA A 96 1.18 27.93 -32.51
N MET A 97 1.08 28.25 -31.22
CA MET A 97 1.05 29.61 -30.70
C MET A 97 2.36 30.36 -30.94
N ILE A 98 3.51 29.68 -30.79
CA ILE A 98 4.84 30.27 -30.99
C ILE A 98 5.13 30.51 -32.48
N LYS A 99 4.61 29.66 -33.37
CA LYS A 99 4.82 29.78 -34.83
C LYS A 99 3.98 30.88 -35.49
N LYS A 100 3.08 31.54 -34.76
CA LYS A 100 2.19 32.61 -35.26
C LYS A 100 2.75 34.03 -35.04
N ARG A 101 4.07 34.18 -35.03
CA ARG A 101 4.77 35.46 -35.11
C ARG A 101 5.40 35.64 -36.47
#